data_AF-A0A3D9T7X3-F1
#
_entry.id   AF-A0A3D9T7X3-F1
#
_cell.length_a   1.000
_cell.length_b   1.000
_cell.length_c   1.000
_cell.angle_alpha   90.00
_cell.angle_beta   90.00
_cell.angle_gamma   90.00
#
_symmetry.space_group_name_H-M   'P 1'
#
loop_
_entity.id
_entity.type
_entity.pdbx_description
1 polymer ?
#
loop_
_entity_poly.entity_id
_entity_poly.type
_entity_poly.pdbx_seq_one_letter_code
_entity_poly.pdbx_strand_id
1 'polypeptide(L)'
;MQPYTATLAVVGLGAAVIAGAYAFARLAAFPGPVGAGPFLSGARPDEHAVSRYHVRWYALTMVFLAFDMEMIFMFPWALVVAEVGTEAVVEMFVFLGLLLVGVAYAWREGALRWA
;
A
#
# COMPACT_ATOMS: atom_id res chain seq x y z
N MET A 1 -8.74 27.22 0.80
CA MET A 1 -9.74 26.16 0.49
C MET A 1 -9.80 25.79 -0.99
N GLN A 2 -9.64 26.72 -1.94
CA GLN A 2 -9.60 26.41 -3.39
C GLN A 2 -8.66 25.28 -3.86
N PRO A 3 -7.46 25.03 -3.28
CA PRO A 3 -6.61 23.94 -3.78
C PRO A 3 -7.17 22.54 -3.52
N TYR A 4 -8.07 22.37 -2.55
CA TYR A 4 -8.63 21.06 -2.18
C TYR A 4 -10.02 20.81 -2.75
N THR A 5 -10.67 21.82 -3.34
CA THR A 5 -12.05 21.68 -3.85
C THR A 5 -12.11 20.66 -4.98
N ALA A 6 -11.14 20.65 -5.89
CA ALA A 6 -11.06 19.66 -6.96
C ALA A 6 -10.88 18.24 -6.42
N THR A 7 -9.97 18.05 -5.46
CA THR A 7 -9.74 16.73 -4.83
C THR A 7 -10.98 16.22 -4.12
N LEU A 8 -11.61 17.07 -3.31
CA LEU A 8 -12.84 16.72 -2.60
C LEU A 8 -14.00 16.45 -3.56
N ALA A 9 -14.09 17.20 -4.67
CA ALA A 9 -15.10 16.96 -5.70
C ALA A 9 -14.90 15.62 -6.40
N VAL A 10 -13.66 15.23 -6.74
CA VAL A 10 -13.35 13.93 -7.36
C VAL A 10 -13.64 12.77 -6.41
N VAL A 11 -13.21 12.87 -5.14
CA VAL A 11 -13.50 11.85 -4.12
C VAL A 11 -15.00 11.74 -3.88
N GLY A 12 -15.70 12.87 -3.78
CA GLY A 12 -17.15 12.92 -3.60
C GLY A 12 -17.90 12.33 -4.79
N LEU A 13 -17.49 12.66 -6.02
CA LEU A 13 -18.05 12.09 -7.24
C LEU A 13 -17.83 10.58 -7.30
N GLY A 14 -16.62 10.10 -7.00
CA GLY A 14 -16.31 8.67 -6.95
C GLY A 14 -17.20 7.93 -5.95
N ALA A 15 -17.34 8.47 -4.74
CA ALA A 15 -18.23 7.91 -3.72
C ALA A 15 -19.70 7.93 -4.17
N ALA A 16 -20.16 9.01 -4.82
CA ALA A 16 -21.51 9.12 -5.35
C ALA A 16 -21.80 8.14 -6.49
N VAL A 17 -20.82 7.91 -7.39
CA VAL A 17 -20.92 6.90 -8.45
C VAL A 17 -21.02 5.50 -7.85
N ILE A 18 -20.17 5.18 -6.87
CA ILE A 18 -20.21 3.87 -6.18
C ILE A 18 -21.57 3.69 -5.49
N ALA A 19 -22.02 4.69 -4.72
CA ALA A 19 -23.30 4.64 -4.02
C ALA A 19 -24.48 4.53 -4.99
N GLY A 20 -24.45 5.28 -6.10
CA GLY A 20 -25.44 5.23 -7.17
C GLY A 20 -25.49 3.86 -7.84
N ALA A 21 -24.33 3.24 -8.11
CA ALA A 21 -24.25 1.89 -8.65
C ALA A 21 -24.85 0.86 -7.69
N TYR A 22 -24.56 0.94 -6.39
CA TYR A 22 -25.17 0.06 -5.38
C TYR A 22 -26.67 0.30 -5.22
N ALA A 23 -27.13 1.55 -5.26
CA ALA A 23 -28.55 1.90 -5.18
C ALA A 23 -29.30 1.38 -6.41
N PHE A 24 -28.76 1.59 -7.61
CA PHE A 24 -29.31 1.05 -8.84
C PHE A 24 -29.35 -0.48 -8.81
N ALA A 25 -28.26 -1.13 -8.40
CA ALA A 25 -28.23 -2.59 -8.25
C ALA A 25 -29.29 -3.10 -7.27
N ARG A 26 -29.53 -2.41 -6.14
CA ARG A 26 -30.60 -2.74 -5.19
C ARG A 26 -32.00 -2.60 -5.78
N LEU A 27 -32.23 -1.58 -6.61
CA LEU A 27 -33.54 -1.30 -7.22
C LEU A 27 -33.83 -2.18 -8.43
N ALA A 28 -32.80 -2.52 -9.21
CA ALA A 28 -32.91 -3.33 -10.42
C ALA A 28 -32.76 -4.84 -10.17
N ALA A 29 -32.34 -5.26 -8.97
CA ALA A 29 -32.19 -6.66 -8.63
C ALA A 29 -33.56 -7.38 -8.60
N PHE A 30 -33.65 -8.51 -9.30
CA PHE A 30 -34.77 -9.43 -9.15
C PHE A 30 -34.72 -10.06 -7.74
N PRO A 31 -35.86 -10.15 -7.02
CA PRO A 31 -35.91 -10.82 -5.73
C PRO A 31 -35.61 -12.31 -5.92
N GLY A 32 -34.48 -12.74 -5.37
CA GLY A 32 -34.02 -14.12 -5.38
C GLY A 32 -32.72 -14.24 -4.59
N PRO A 33 -32.37 -15.42 -4.08
CA PRO A 33 -31.09 -15.61 -3.41
C PRO A 33 -29.99 -15.31 -4.43
N VAL A 34 -29.28 -14.20 -4.25
CA VAL A 34 -28.02 -13.94 -4.94
C VAL A 34 -27.09 -15.04 -4.45
N GLY A 35 -26.87 -16.05 -5.29
CA GLY A 35 -25.98 -17.14 -4.97
C GLY A 35 -24.56 -16.60 -4.82
N ALA A 36 -24.18 -16.19 -3.62
CA ALA A 36 -22.79 -16.08 -3.20
C ALA A 36 -22.27 -17.51 -2.98
N GLY A 37 -22.32 -18.31 -4.05
CA GLY A 37 -21.67 -19.60 -4.10
C GLY A 37 -20.17 -19.37 -3.96
N PRO A 38 -19.46 -20.32 -3.36
CA PRO A 38 -18.05 -20.15 -3.13
C PRO A 38 -17.31 -20.04 -4.47
N PHE A 39 -16.45 -19.03 -4.55
CA PHE A 39 -15.45 -18.90 -5.60
C PHE A 39 -14.53 -20.14 -5.52
N LEU A 40 -14.11 -20.69 -6.67
CA LEU A 40 -13.55 -22.04 -6.93
C LEU A 40 -14.54 -23.03 -7.61
N SER A 41 -15.24 -22.60 -8.67
CA SER A 41 -16.11 -23.49 -9.46
C SER A 41 -17.22 -24.21 -8.67
N GLY A 42 -17.69 -23.60 -7.57
CA GLY A 42 -18.71 -24.16 -6.67
C GLY A 42 -18.15 -25.02 -5.54
N ALA A 43 -16.83 -25.24 -5.46
CA ALA A 43 -16.19 -25.86 -4.31
C ALA A 43 -16.22 -24.91 -3.10
N ARG A 44 -16.55 -25.42 -1.92
CA ARG A 44 -16.52 -24.62 -0.68
C ARG A 44 -15.07 -24.32 -0.30
N PRO A 45 -14.78 -23.13 0.27
CA PRO A 45 -13.43 -22.82 0.71
C PRO A 45 -13.05 -23.77 1.86
N ASP A 46 -11.87 -24.36 1.76
CA ASP A 46 -11.37 -25.28 2.79
C ASP A 46 -10.96 -24.53 4.08
N GLU A 47 -10.62 -23.25 3.96
CA GLU A 47 -10.19 -22.41 5.07
C GLU A 47 -11.11 -21.18 5.25
N HIS A 48 -11.18 -20.69 6.50
CA HIS A 48 -11.90 -19.47 6.83
C HIS A 48 -11.17 -18.24 6.22
N ALA A 49 -11.93 -17.21 5.81
CA ALA A 49 -11.37 -16.01 5.18
C ALA A 49 -10.37 -15.24 6.06
N VAL A 50 -10.44 -15.42 7.37
CA VAL A 50 -9.54 -14.80 8.37
C VAL A 50 -8.56 -15.81 8.99
N SER A 51 -8.40 -16.97 8.36
CA SER A 51 -7.39 -17.95 8.75
C SER A 51 -5.99 -17.35 8.71
N ARG A 52 -5.07 -17.88 9.52
CA ARG A 52 -3.67 -17.44 9.51
C ARG A 52 -2.98 -17.98 8.27
N TYR A 53 -2.76 -17.11 7.31
CA TYR A 53 -1.92 -17.41 6.15
C TYR A 53 -0.44 -17.35 6.50
N HIS A 54 0.39 -17.95 5.66
CA HIS A 54 1.83 -18.03 5.87
C HIS A 54 2.48 -16.65 6.09
N VAL A 55 3.37 -16.56 7.08
CA VAL A 55 4.14 -15.35 7.49
C VAL A 55 5.11 -14.86 6.41
N ARG A 56 5.14 -15.49 5.23
CA ARG A 56 6.05 -15.23 4.11
C ARG A 56 6.17 -13.75 3.73
N TRP A 57 5.09 -12.98 3.85
CA TRP A 57 5.06 -11.56 3.49
C TRP A 57 5.57 -10.63 4.59
N TYR A 58 5.65 -11.09 5.84
CA TYR A 58 5.93 -10.25 6.99
C TYR A 58 7.30 -9.56 6.91
N ALA A 59 8.36 -10.33 6.59
CA ALA A 59 9.70 -9.78 6.50
C ALA A 59 9.81 -8.74 5.37
N LEU A 60 9.19 -9.02 4.22
CA LEU A 60 9.14 -8.08 3.10
C LEU A 60 8.40 -6.79 3.49
N THR A 61 7.26 -6.90 4.18
CA THR A 61 6.50 -5.73 4.65
C THR A 61 7.29 -4.91 5.66
N MET A 62 8.04 -5.54 6.56
CA MET A 62 8.88 -4.83 7.54
C MET A 62 10.01 -4.05 6.85
N VAL A 63 10.66 -4.65 5.86
CA VAL A 63 11.68 -3.96 5.04
C VAL A 63 11.04 -2.82 4.24
N PHE A 64 9.88 -3.06 3.61
CA PHE A 64 9.14 -2.02 2.88
C PHE A 64 8.76 -0.84 3.78
N LEU A 65 8.24 -1.11 4.99
CA LEU A 65 7.85 -0.07 5.93
C LEU A 65 9.06 0.78 6.39
N ALA A 66 10.20 0.14 6.62
CA ALA A 66 11.43 0.85 6.95
C ALA A 66 11.89 1.77 5.80
N PHE A 67 11.75 1.32 4.55
CA PHE A 67 12.02 2.14 3.36
C PHE A 67 10.99 3.24 3.12
N ASP A 68 9.71 2.99 3.37
CA ASP A 68 8.67 4.00 3.19
C ASP A 68 8.88 5.20 4.14
N MET A 69 9.40 4.92 5.35
CA MET A 69 9.83 5.96 6.28
C MET A 69 11.00 6.81 5.75
N GLU A 70 11.85 6.28 4.87
CA GLU A 70 12.94 7.03 4.21
C GLU A 70 12.39 8.16 3.33
N MET A 71 11.31 7.90 2.61
CA MET A 71 10.71 8.85 1.67
C MET A 71 10.25 10.12 2.38
N ILE A 72 9.80 10.01 3.63
CA ILE A 72 9.44 11.16 4.48
C ILE A 72 10.63 12.10 4.68
N PHE A 73 11.86 11.57 4.73
CA PHE A 73 13.09 12.37 4.84
C PHE A 73 13.60 12.87 3.49
N MET A 74 13.42 12.09 2.41
CA MET A 74 13.85 12.49 1.07
C MET A 74 13.05 13.68 0.50
N PHE A 75 11.74 13.76 0.76
CA PHE A 75 10.91 14.83 0.20
C PHE A 75 11.33 16.23 0.67
N PRO A 76 11.51 16.52 1.97
CA PRO A 76 12.01 17.81 2.42
C PRO A 76 13.44 18.08 1.97
N TRP A 77 14.30 17.05 1.96
CA TRP A 77 15.68 17.19 1.52
C TRP A 77 15.80 17.74 0.09
N ALA A 78 14.91 17.33 -0.83
CA ALA A 78 14.91 17.83 -2.20
C ALA A 78 14.72 19.36 -2.30
N LEU A 79 14.11 19.98 -1.28
CA LEU A 79 13.99 21.44 -1.19
C LEU A 79 15.20 22.07 -0.51
N VAL A 80 15.70 21.44 0.57
CA VAL A 80 16.81 21.95 1.39
C VAL A 80 18.16 21.88 0.69
N VAL A 81 18.36 20.92 -0.22
CA VAL A 81 19.62 20.76 -0.96
C VAL A 81 20.02 22.01 -1.74
N ALA A 82 19.04 22.81 -2.19
CA ALA A 82 19.28 24.06 -2.90
C ALA A 82 19.88 25.16 -2.00
N GLU A 83 19.63 25.11 -0.69
CA GLU A 83 20.11 26.08 0.30
C GLU A 83 21.43 25.62 0.93
N VAL A 84 21.55 24.33 1.27
CA VAL A 84 22.71 23.77 1.96
C VAL A 84 23.84 23.36 1.00
N GLY A 85 23.51 22.97 -0.24
CA GLY A 85 24.48 22.58 -1.25
C GLY A 85 25.05 21.16 -1.03
N THR A 86 26.36 20.99 -1.24
CA THR A 86 26.99 19.66 -1.35
C THR A 86 27.01 18.85 -0.06
N GLU A 87 26.99 19.49 1.10
CA GLU A 87 26.95 18.81 2.40
C GLU A 87 25.67 17.99 2.56
N ALA A 88 24.51 18.59 2.25
CA ALA A 88 23.22 17.89 2.28
C ALA A 88 23.19 16.69 1.30
N VAL A 89 23.89 16.77 0.17
CA VAL A 89 24.00 15.64 -0.76
C VAL A 89 24.74 14.48 -0.12
N VAL A 90 25.89 14.75 0.52
CA VAL A 90 26.68 13.71 1.19
C VAL A 90 25.88 13.08 2.33
N GLU A 91 25.22 13.87 3.17
CA GLU A 91 24.40 13.36 4.27
C GLU A 91 23.28 12.43 3.78
N MET A 92 22.59 12.79 2.69
CA MET A 92 21.54 11.95 2.11
C MET A 92 22.08 10.62 1.60
N PHE A 93 23.22 10.61 0.90
CA PHE A 93 23.83 9.36 0.45
C PHE A 93 24.36 8.50 1.60
N VAL A 94 24.84 9.11 2.69
CA VAL A 94 25.20 8.38 3.92
C VAL A 94 23.97 7.75 4.55
N PHE A 95 22.86 8.48 4.62
CA PHE A 95 21.58 7.98 5.13
C PHE A 95 21.03 6.79 4.30
N LEU A 96 20.99 6.92 2.97
CA LEU A 96 20.65 5.81 2.06
C LEU A 96 21.59 4.62 2.25
N GLY A 97 22.90 4.88 2.39
CA GLY A 97 23.90 3.84 2.62
C GLY A 97 23.63 3.03 3.90
N LEU A 98 23.26 3.70 4.99
CA LEU A 98 22.90 3.04 6.26
C LEU A 98 21.67 2.14 6.11
N LEU A 99 20.65 2.56 5.36
CA LEU A 99 19.45 1.75 5.11
C LEU A 99 19.76 0.56 4.20
N LEU A 100 20.57 0.75 3.16
CA LEU A 100 21.04 -0.33 2.29
C LEU A 100 21.83 -1.40 3.06
N VAL A 101 22.59 -1.03 4.09
CA VAL A 101 23.25 -2.01 4.98
C VAL A 101 22.20 -2.87 5.69
N GLY A 102 21.09 -2.29 6.14
CA GLY A 102 19.97 -3.03 6.73
C GLY A 102 19.36 -4.05 5.77
N VAL A 103 19.19 -3.68 4.50
CA VAL A 103 18.73 -4.62 3.46
C VAL A 103 19.74 -5.71 3.17
N ALA A 104 21.01 -5.34 3.02
CA ALA A 104 22.06 -6.32 2.78
C ALA A 104 22.12 -7.35 3.90
N TYR A 105 21.94 -6.90 5.16
CA TYR A 105 21.80 -7.79 6.31
C TYR A 105 20.58 -8.71 6.20
N ALA A 106 19.39 -8.15 5.91
CA ALA A 106 18.17 -8.92 5.75
C ALA A 106 18.28 -9.97 4.62
N TRP A 107 18.93 -9.61 3.51
CA TRP A 107 19.23 -10.52 2.42
C TRP A 107 20.13 -11.66 2.88
N ARG A 108 21.22 -11.34 3.60
CA ARG A 108 22.16 -12.33 4.14
C ARG A 108 21.47 -13.31 5.08
N GLU A 109 20.54 -12.83 5.90
CA GLU A 109 19.73 -13.67 6.82
C GLU A 109 18.66 -14.49 6.10
N GLY A 110 18.50 -14.31 4.79
CA GLY A 110 17.53 -15.05 3.99
C GLY A 110 16.09 -14.57 4.18
N ALA A 111 15.88 -13.37 4.74
CA ALA A 111 14.56 -12.76 4.89
C ALA A 111 13.83 -12.57 3.55
N LEU A 112 14.59 -12.51 2.45
CA LEU A 112 14.09 -12.38 1.07
C LEU A 112 13.99 -13.72 0.33
N ARG A 113 14.29 -14.85 0.97
CA ARG A 113 14.19 -16.17 0.33
C ARG A 113 12.72 -16.58 0.20
N TRP A 114 12.32 -16.94 -1.02
CA TRP A 114 11.03 -17.55 -1.30
C TRP A 114 11.18 -19.07 -1.36
N ALA A 115 10.64 -19.74 -0.33
CA ALA A 115 10.44 -21.19 -0.27
C ALA A 115 9.00 -21.49 0.13
#